data_AF-A0A9D2CSV1-F1
#
_entry.id   AF-A0A9D2CSV1-F1
#
_cell.length_a   1.000
_cell.length_b   1.000
_cell.length_c   1.000
_cell.angle_alpha   90.00
_cell.angle_beta   90.00
_cell.angle_gamma   90.00
#
_symmetry.space_group_name_H-M   'P 1'
#
loop_
_entity.id
_entity.type
_entity.pdbx_description
1 polymer ?
#
loop_
_entity_poly.entity_id
_entity_poly.type
_entity_poly.pdbx_seq_one_letter_code
_entity_poly.pdbx_strand_id
1 'polypeptide(L)'
;MGDEIRDAIVRRALGYESDEIVEEYGFSEGEAVLVKRKVTKKQVPPDIAAAKMLREEKPLRAYSDEELAREKERLLKLLQKEEDS
;
A
#
# COMPACT_ATOMS: atom_id res chain seq x y z
N MET A 1 6.65 11.58 0.32
CA MET A 1 5.79 10.40 0.54
C MET A 1 6.70 9.20 0.32
N GLY A 2 7.50 8.84 1.34
CA GLY A 2 8.84 8.24 1.10
C GLY A 2 8.83 6.72 1.04
N ASP A 3 8.94 6.06 2.19
CA ASP A 3 9.18 4.61 2.23
C ASP A 3 8.09 3.85 3.01
N GLU A 4 7.51 4.45 4.05
CA GLU A 4 6.51 3.77 4.91
C GLU A 4 5.23 3.37 4.15
N ILE A 5 4.78 4.22 3.22
CA ILE A 5 3.63 3.93 2.37
C ILE A 5 3.97 2.81 1.37
N ARG A 6 5.19 2.83 0.82
CA ARG A 6 5.66 1.79 -0.10
C ARG A 6 5.74 0.44 0.61
N ASP A 7 6.27 0.41 1.82
CA ASP A 7 6.34 -0.80 2.66
C ASP A 7 4.95 -1.32 3.04
N ALA A 8 3.99 -0.43 3.30
CA ALA A 8 2.60 -0.82 3.52
C ALA A 8 1.98 -1.46 2.26
N ILE A 9 2.23 -0.90 1.07
CA ILE A 9 1.78 -1.46 -0.21
C ILE A 9 2.44 -2.82 -0.48
N VAL A 10 3.75 -2.96 -0.21
CA VAL A 10 4.47 -4.24 -0.32
C VAL A 10 3.88 -5.30 0.61
N ARG A 11 3.67 -4.97 1.89
CA ARG A 11 3.03 -5.91 2.84
C ARG A 11 1.65 -6.33 2.36
N ARG A 12 0.86 -5.40 1.82
CA ARG A 12 -0.47 -5.70 1.29
C ARG A 12 -0.42 -6.55 0.02
N ALA A 13 0.53 -6.29 -0.88
CA ALA A 13 0.72 -7.05 -2.11
C ALA A 13 1.12 -8.51 -1.84
N LEU A 14 1.92 -8.76 -0.80
CA LEU A 14 2.39 -10.10 -0.41
C LEU A 14 1.42 -10.84 0.52
N GLY A 15 0.48 -10.13 1.15
CA GLY A 15 -0.30 -10.65 2.26
C GLY A 15 0.51 -10.66 3.56
N TYR A 16 -0.20 -10.68 4.68
CA TYR A 16 0.43 -10.63 6.00
C TYR A 16 -0.48 -11.24 7.07
N GLU A 17 0.08 -11.48 8.25
CA GLU A 17 -0.67 -11.85 9.45
C GLU A 17 -0.87 -10.61 10.33
N SER A 18 -2.06 -10.45 10.89
CA SER A 18 -2.37 -9.40 11.85
C SER A 18 -3.01 -9.97 13.11
N ASP A 19 -2.63 -9.45 14.26
CA ASP A 19 -3.25 -9.81 15.52
C ASP A 19 -4.43 -8.88 15.82
N GLU A 20 -5.61 -9.46 16.02
CA GLU A 20 -6.76 -8.78 16.60
C GLU A 20 -6.78 -9.06 18.11
N ILE A 21 -6.64 -8.01 18.91
CA ILE A 21 -6.57 -8.09 20.36
C ILE A 21 -7.89 -7.57 20.93
N VAL A 22 -8.58 -8.42 21.71
CA VAL A 22 -9.78 -8.06 22.47
C VAL A 22 -9.44 -8.13 23.95
N GLU A 23 -9.60 -7.00 24.64
CA GLU A 23 -9.34 -6.86 26.07
C GLU A 23 -10.65 -6.53 26.79
N GLU A 24 -10.99 -7.35 27.78
CA GLU A 24 -12.14 -7.14 28.67
C GLU A 24 -11.63 -6.60 30.01
N TYR A 25 -12.13 -5.44 30.43
CA TYR A 25 -11.78 -4.80 31.69
C TYR A 25 -12.96 -4.90 32.67
N GLY A 26 -12.64 -5.24 33.92
CA GLY A 26 -13.58 -5.21 35.05
C GLY A 26 -13.18 -4.13 36.05
N PHE A 27 -14.06 -3.79 36.99
CA PHE A 27 -13.75 -2.85 38.06
C PHE A 27 -13.46 -3.58 39.37
N SER A 28 -12.33 -3.29 39.99
CA SER A 28 -11.95 -3.76 41.33
C SER A 28 -11.39 -2.59 42.11
N GLU A 29 -11.90 -2.36 43.33
CA GLU A 29 -11.45 -1.28 44.22
C GLU A 29 -11.47 0.14 43.60
N GLY A 30 -12.34 0.37 42.60
CA GLY A 30 -12.46 1.65 41.90
C GLY A 30 -11.55 1.81 40.68
N GLU A 31 -10.70 0.83 40.38
CA GLU A 31 -9.81 0.83 39.21
C GLU A 31 -10.26 -0.18 38.15
N ALA A 32 -10.03 0.15 36.88
CA ALA A 32 -10.26 -0.76 35.76
C ALA A 32 -9.09 -1.74 35.65
N VAL A 33 -9.35 -3.02 35.92
CA VAL A 33 -8.38 -4.11 35.83
C VAL A 33 -8.64 -4.95 34.58
N LEU A 34 -7.59 -5.32 33.84
CA LEU A 34 -7.69 -6.23 32.70
C LEU A 34 -8.08 -7.62 33.21
N VAL A 35 -9.28 -8.07 32.89
CA VAL A 35 -9.82 -9.37 33.34
C VAL A 35 -9.54 -10.47 32.32
N LYS A 36 -9.50 -10.12 31.04
CA LYS A 36 -9.29 -11.11 29.97
C LYS A 36 -8.70 -10.46 28.73
N ARG A 37 -7.75 -11.16 28.10
CA ARG A 37 -7.20 -10.79 26.80
C ARG A 37 -7.30 -11.96 25.83
N LYS A 38 -7.96 -11.74 24.70
CA LYS A 38 -8.05 -12.70 23.59
C LYS A 38 -7.27 -12.14 22.41
N VAL A 39 -6.29 -12.90 21.91
CA VAL A 39 -5.54 -12.56 20.70
C VAL A 39 -5.96 -13.52 19.59
N THR A 40 -6.45 -12.98 18.48
CA THR A 40 -6.88 -13.75 17.31
C THR A 40 -5.97 -13.41 16.13
N LYS A 41 -5.28 -14.41 15.59
CA LYS A 41 -4.46 -14.25 14.39
C LYS A 41 -5.35 -14.26 13.15
N LYS A 42 -5.33 -13.18 12.39
CA LYS A 42 -6.05 -13.04 11.12
C LYS A 42 -5.05 -13.05 9.97
N GLN A 43 -5.34 -13.86 8.97
CA GLN A 43 -4.56 -13.87 7.74
C GLN A 43 -5.18 -12.90 6.74
N VAL A 44 -4.37 -11.93 6.32
CA VAL A 44 -4.70 -10.99 5.27
C VAL A 44 -4.11 -11.53 3.97
N PRO A 45 -4.94 -11.94 2.99
CA PRO A 45 -4.45 -12.52 1.76
C PRO A 45 -3.72 -11.47 0.88
N PRO A 46 -2.85 -11.92 -0.04
CA PRO A 46 -2.22 -11.06 -1.05
C PRO A 46 -3.25 -10.25 -1.84
N ASP A 47 -2.90 -8.99 -2.16
CA ASP A 47 -3.76 -8.07 -2.90
C ASP A 47 -3.18 -7.73 -4.28
N ILE A 48 -3.90 -8.12 -5.33
CA ILE A 48 -3.50 -7.89 -6.73
C ILE A 48 -3.48 -6.39 -7.09
N ALA A 49 -4.31 -5.56 -6.46
CA ALA A 49 -4.32 -4.12 -6.73
C ALA A 49 -3.04 -3.47 -6.19
N ALA A 50 -2.62 -3.83 -4.97
CA ALA A 50 -1.35 -3.37 -4.40
C ALA A 50 -0.15 -3.85 -5.24
N ALA A 51 -0.18 -5.10 -5.74
CA ALA A 51 0.85 -5.62 -6.63
C ALA A 51 0.94 -4.85 -7.97
N LYS A 52 -0.20 -4.41 -8.52
CA LYS A 52 -0.24 -3.59 -9.74
C LYS A 52 0.36 -2.21 -9.52
N MET A 53 0.04 -1.55 -8.41
CA MET A 53 0.58 -0.24 -8.05
C MET A 53 2.12 -0.27 -7.97
N LEU A 54 2.70 -1.32 -7.37
CA LEU A 54 4.15 -1.50 -7.32
C LEU A 54 4.79 -1.76 -8.69
N ARG A 55 4.05 -2.39 -9.61
CA ARG A 55 4.52 -2.67 -10.96
C ARG A 55 4.50 -1.44 -11.86
N GLU A 56 3.56 -0.52 -11.62
CA GLU A 56 3.45 0.76 -12.34
C GLU A 56 4.59 1.72 -11.96
N GLU A 57 5.20 1.55 -10.77
CA GLU A 57 6.50 2.13 -10.43
C GLU A 57 7.65 1.37 -11.12
N LYS A 58 7.68 1.35 -12.46
CA LYS A 58 8.89 0.92 -13.18
C LYS A 58 9.91 2.06 -13.08
N PRO A 59 11.13 1.84 -12.55
CA PRO A 59 12.16 2.87 -12.61
C PRO A 59 12.43 3.24 -14.08
N LEU A 60 12.70 4.51 -14.38
CA LEU A 60 12.95 4.98 -15.76
C LEU A 60 13.98 4.13 -16.52
N ARG A 61 14.96 3.57 -15.79
CA ARG A 61 16.00 2.68 -16.34
C ARG A 61 15.52 1.29 -16.75
N ALA A 62 14.32 0.89 -16.35
CA ALA A 62 13.70 -0.41 -16.70
C ALA A 62 12.76 -0.31 -17.91
N TYR A 63 12.65 0.86 -18.54
CA TYR A 63 11.99 1.03 -19.82
C TYR A 63 12.98 0.78 -20.96
N SER A 64 12.52 0.14 -22.03
CA SER A 64 13.30 0.07 -23.27
C SER A 64 13.32 1.43 -23.98
N ASP A 65 14.29 1.62 -24.88
CA ASP A 65 14.38 2.82 -25.71
C ASP A 65 13.09 3.06 -26.51
N GLU A 66 12.45 1.98 -26.99
CA GLU A 66 11.17 2.02 -27.70
C GLU A 66 10.01 2.47 -26.81
N GLU A 67 9.96 2.00 -25.55
CA GLU A 67 8.94 2.43 -24.60
C GLU A 67 9.12 3.91 -24.23
N LEU A 68 10.35 4.36 -24.00
CA LEU A 68 10.66 5.76 -23.71
C LEU A 68 10.32 6.69 -24.88
N ALA A 69 10.62 6.28 -26.11
CA ALA A 69 10.30 7.07 -27.31
C ALA A 69 8.78 7.27 -27.48
N ARG A 70 7.98 6.21 -27.24
CA ARG A 70 6.52 6.29 -27.26
C ARG A 70 5.98 7.23 -26.19
N GLU A 71 6.50 7.14 -24.97
CA GLU A 71 6.03 7.99 -23.87
C GLU A 71 6.40 9.47 -24.13
N LYS A 72 7.60 9.74 -24.67
CA LYS A 72 7.99 11.08 -25.11
C LYS A 72 7.00 11.67 -26.12
N GLU A 73 6.62 10.90 -27.14
CA GLU A 73 5.70 11.39 -28.18
C GLU A 73 4.30 11.66 -27.62
N ARG A 74 3.81 10.79 -26.72
CA ARG A 74 2.55 10.99 -26.01
C ARG A 74 2.55 12.30 -25.20
N LEU A 75 3.62 12.55 -24.44
CA LEU A 75 3.75 13.73 -23.59
C LEU A 75 3.80 15.03 -24.40
N LEU A 76 4.53 15.05 -25.53
CA LEU A 76 4.56 16.20 -26.43
C LEU A 76 3.16 16.54 -26.97
N LYS A 77 2.37 15.53 -27.34
CA LYS A 77 0.98 15.74 -27.79
C LYS A 77 0.07 16.29 -26.70
N LEU A 78 0.30 15.92 -25.44
CA LEU A 78 -0.45 16.45 -24.29
C LEU A 78 -0.13 17.93 -24.07
N LEU A 79 1.16 18.29 -24.05
CA LEU A 79 1.60 19.67 -23.90
C LEU A 79 1.06 20.57 -25.00
N GLN A 80 1.13 20.11 -26.26
CA GLN A 80 0.62 20.89 -27.39
C GLN A 80 -0.89 21.17 -27.24
N LYS A 81 -1.67 20.18 -26.81
CA LYS A 81 -3.11 20.38 -26.53
C LYS A 81 -3.38 21.36 -25.40
N GLU A 82 -2.51 21.40 -24.39
CA GLU A 82 -2.62 22.30 -23.25
C GLU A 82 -2.21 23.73 -23.64
N GLU A 83 -1.23 23.90 -24.51
CA GLU A 83 -0.84 25.19 -25.09
C GLU A 83 -1.87 25.75 -26.08
N ASP A 84 -2.59 24.86 -26.78
CA ASP A 84 -3.67 25.22 -27.72
C ASP A 84 -5.03 25.49 -27.03
N SER A 85 -5.13 25.33 -25.69
CA SER A 85 -6.35 25.54 -24.87
C SER A 85 -6.35 26.88 -24.14
#